data_AF-D4IPI1-F1
#
_entry.id   AF-D4IPI1-F1
#
_cell.length_a   1.000
_cell.length_b   1.000
_cell.length_c   1.000
_cell.angle_alpha   90.00
_cell.angle_beta   90.00
_cell.angle_gamma   90.00
#
_symmetry.space_group_name_H-M   'P 1'
#
loop_
_entity.id
_entity.type
_entity.pdbx_description
1 polymer ?
#
loop_
_entity_poly.entity_id
_entity_poly.type
_entity_poly.pdbx_seq_one_letter_code
_entity_poly.pdbx_strand_id
1 'polypeptide(L)'
;MTFYAPFCLPFIIGAAVMFAVLAWKWGTWLYRLPRADKKRILFGLPTRRTFGAAWEVVSESLLHRRIFRVNPLLGYMHMSLAFGWFLLIAVGWAETIAYLGFRYVPLQGHVFFKYFATGLEHKPFFDFTMDLLLLFVLSGVALAWGKRLYSRAMGMRRTTKHVPGDRVALSALWFVFPARLVAESATCALYGGGGFLTGSLGEWMSGHIGVMPLMNLETAAWWFYSSCLGVFFVALPFSRYMHIFTEIPLIFLRRYNLRSGEKESSYDNFQVEACSRCGICIDPCQLQSVLGVDDVQSVYFLRDRRYNMLRLQTADNCLMCGRCAEKCPVGIDLNTLRVNSRDKMHNVPDERRYGYFKGLDRSEGAGKVGYFAGCMTLLTPRTMSAMSAIFEAAGEEVWWADREGGVCCGRPLKLAGETDSARKMMKYNADLFRKHGITTLVTSCPICLKVFREDYDLPGIEILHHSEYILRLIRAGRLSLEHGATRFTYHDPCELGRGSGIYDEPRAVIEAVGELLEPASTRENALCCGSSVANTAISDGQQVQIARSVAAQLDATGAEVIVTACPLCKKAIGRGTKGEVRDLAEIVVAAIK
;
A
#
# COMPACT_ATOMS: atom_id res chain seq x y z
N MET A 1 -29.04 -6.78 -39.14
CA MET A 1 -29.40 -5.98 -37.96
C MET A 1 -28.51 -4.75 -37.93
N THR A 2 -29.10 -3.57 -37.82
CA THR A 2 -28.36 -2.32 -37.53
C THR A 2 -28.24 -2.22 -36.01
N PHE A 3 -27.05 -2.47 -35.45
CA PHE A 3 -26.77 -2.38 -33.99
C PHE A 3 -26.70 -0.93 -33.52
N TYR A 4 -27.77 -0.18 -33.77
CA TYR A 4 -27.89 1.22 -33.43
C TYR A 4 -29.34 1.57 -33.13
N ALA A 5 -29.52 2.26 -32.01
CA ALA A 5 -30.75 2.94 -31.63
C ALA A 5 -30.34 4.27 -30.94
N PRO A 6 -31.18 5.33 -30.98
CA PRO A 6 -30.84 6.62 -30.39
C PRO A 6 -30.43 6.55 -28.91
N PHE A 7 -31.03 5.64 -28.14
CA PHE A 7 -30.67 5.45 -26.73
C PHE A 7 -29.25 4.94 -26.52
N CYS A 8 -28.56 4.40 -27.54
CA CYS A 8 -27.16 3.98 -27.44
C CYS A 8 -26.19 5.17 -27.35
N LEU A 9 -26.62 6.38 -27.70
CA LEU A 9 -25.75 7.57 -27.78
C LEU A 9 -25.02 7.90 -26.46
N PRO A 10 -25.68 7.94 -25.27
CA PRO A 10 -24.99 8.21 -24.01
C PRO A 10 -23.85 7.23 -23.73
N PHE A 11 -24.07 5.92 -23.94
CA PHE A 11 -23.04 4.90 -23.80
C PHE A 11 -21.88 5.11 -24.78
N ILE A 12 -22.16 5.33 -26.07
CA ILE A 12 -21.12 5.50 -27.11
C ILE A 12 -20.25 6.71 -26.79
N ILE A 13 -20.87 7.84 -26.46
CA ILE A 13 -20.16 9.08 -26.10
C ILE A 13 -19.31 8.84 -24.85
N GLY A 14 -19.88 8.22 -23.81
CA GLY A 14 -19.16 7.95 -22.58
C GLY A 14 -17.96 7.02 -22.78
N ALA A 15 -18.13 5.94 -23.54
CA ALA A 15 -17.05 5.01 -23.86
C ALA A 15 -15.94 5.70 -24.68
N ALA A 16 -16.30 6.49 -25.69
CA ALA A 16 -15.34 7.23 -26.51
C ALA A 16 -14.51 8.22 -25.67
N VAL A 17 -15.17 9.01 -24.81
CA VAL A 17 -14.51 9.94 -23.89
C VAL A 17 -13.59 9.18 -22.93
N MET A 18 -14.06 8.08 -22.33
CA MET A 18 -13.26 7.27 -21.42
C MET A 18 -11.97 6.78 -22.09
N PHE A 19 -12.08 6.11 -23.25
CA PHE A 19 -10.91 5.57 -23.94
C PHE A 19 -9.96 6.66 -24.43
N ALA A 20 -10.47 7.79 -24.92
CA ALA A 20 -9.64 8.93 -25.34
C ALA A 20 -8.84 9.51 -24.16
N VAL A 21 -9.48 9.72 -23.01
CA VAL A 21 -8.82 10.26 -21.80
C VAL A 21 -7.81 9.25 -21.23
N LEU A 22 -8.14 7.95 -21.21
CA LEU A 22 -7.23 6.90 -20.78
C LEU A 22 -5.97 6.85 -21.65
N ALA A 23 -6.14 6.84 -22.98
CA ALA A 23 -5.05 6.85 -23.94
C ALA A 23 -4.16 8.09 -23.76
N TRP A 24 -4.76 9.27 -23.58
CA TRP A 24 -4.01 10.51 -23.35
C TRP A 24 -3.23 10.48 -22.02
N LYS A 25 -3.86 10.08 -20.91
CA LYS A 25 -3.21 9.99 -19.59
C LYS A 25 -2.05 8.99 -19.63
N TRP A 26 -2.29 7.77 -20.06
CA TRP A 26 -1.28 6.71 -20.09
C TRP A 26 -0.17 7.03 -21.08
N GLY A 27 -0.52 7.50 -22.28
CA GLY A 27 0.45 7.95 -23.27
C GLY A 27 1.36 9.04 -22.70
N THR A 28 0.79 10.04 -22.02
CA THR A 28 1.55 11.12 -21.38
C THR A 28 2.45 10.61 -20.27
N TRP A 29 1.95 9.73 -19.39
CA TRP A 29 2.74 9.20 -18.28
C TRP A 29 3.88 8.31 -18.76
N LEU A 30 3.62 7.39 -19.69
CA LEU A 30 4.64 6.52 -20.30
C LEU A 30 5.66 7.34 -21.09
N TYR A 31 5.22 8.36 -21.82
CA TYR A 31 6.12 9.27 -22.53
C TYR A 31 7.03 10.06 -21.59
N ARG A 32 6.54 10.46 -20.42
CA ARG A 32 7.32 11.19 -19.41
C ARG A 32 8.17 10.27 -18.50
N LEU A 33 8.19 8.95 -18.72
CA LEU A 33 9.07 8.07 -17.95
C LEU A 33 10.55 8.33 -18.28
N PRO A 34 11.45 8.21 -17.29
CA PRO A 34 12.89 8.22 -17.52
C PRO A 34 13.31 7.18 -18.56
N ARG A 35 14.40 7.46 -19.30
CA ARG A 35 14.93 6.55 -20.32
C ARG A 35 15.28 5.17 -19.75
N ALA A 36 15.79 5.12 -18.51
CA ALA A 36 16.11 3.88 -17.82
C ALA A 36 14.86 3.01 -17.59
N ASP A 37 13.75 3.60 -17.15
CA ASP A 37 12.50 2.90 -16.90
C ASP A 37 11.83 2.43 -18.20
N LYS A 38 11.88 3.25 -19.25
CA LYS A 38 11.42 2.84 -20.59
C LYS A 38 12.19 1.61 -21.10
N LYS A 39 13.50 1.56 -20.89
CA LYS A 39 14.32 0.38 -21.20
C LYS A 39 13.89 -0.84 -20.37
N ARG A 40 13.64 -0.68 -19.06
CA ARG A 40 13.15 -1.78 -18.20
C ARG A 40 11.82 -2.36 -18.70
N ILE A 41 10.90 -1.52 -19.17
CA ILE A 41 9.63 -1.95 -19.76
C ILE A 41 9.89 -2.76 -21.04
N LEU A 42 10.68 -2.21 -21.96
CA LEU A 42 10.97 -2.84 -23.25
C LEU A 42 11.58 -4.25 -23.08
N PHE A 43 12.56 -4.38 -22.18
CA PHE A 43 13.19 -5.68 -21.89
C PHE A 43 12.36 -6.58 -20.98
N GLY A 44 11.35 -6.03 -20.28
CA GLY A 44 10.46 -6.78 -19.41
C GLY A 44 9.36 -7.53 -20.16
N LEU A 45 8.82 -6.94 -21.24
CA LEU A 45 7.68 -7.45 -22.00
C LEU A 45 7.83 -8.92 -22.48
N PRO A 46 8.97 -9.39 -23.02
CA PRO A 46 9.09 -10.76 -23.52
C PRO A 46 9.55 -11.77 -22.45
N THR A 47 9.35 -11.50 -21.15
CA THR A 47 9.89 -12.34 -20.07
C THR A 47 8.81 -13.12 -19.30
N ARG A 48 9.21 -14.14 -18.53
CA ARG A 48 8.34 -14.84 -17.56
C ARG A 48 7.64 -13.88 -16.57
N ARG A 49 8.18 -12.67 -16.38
CA ARG A 49 7.57 -11.64 -15.53
C ARG A 49 6.23 -11.15 -16.08
N THR A 50 6.04 -11.14 -17.40
CA THR A 50 4.80 -10.74 -18.06
C THR A 50 3.67 -11.72 -17.78
N PHE A 51 3.95 -13.02 -17.87
CA PHE A 51 2.97 -14.06 -17.50
C PHE A 51 2.61 -13.99 -16.01
N GLY A 52 3.61 -13.81 -15.14
CA GLY A 52 3.38 -13.60 -13.72
C GLY A 52 2.54 -12.35 -13.43
N ALA A 53 2.74 -11.27 -14.19
CA ALA A 53 1.95 -10.05 -14.09
C ALA A 53 0.51 -10.26 -14.58
N ALA A 54 0.30 -10.95 -15.70
CA ALA A 54 -1.03 -11.25 -16.21
C ALA A 54 -1.85 -12.10 -15.22
N TRP A 55 -1.22 -13.12 -14.61
CA TRP A 55 -1.87 -13.88 -13.55
C TRP A 55 -2.17 -13.04 -12.31
N GLU A 56 -1.25 -12.16 -11.91
CA GLU A 56 -1.47 -11.23 -10.81
C GLU A 56 -2.66 -10.30 -11.10
N VAL A 57 -2.80 -9.78 -12.32
CA VAL A 57 -3.95 -8.96 -12.76
C VAL A 57 -5.26 -9.73 -12.59
N VAL A 58 -5.35 -10.98 -13.03
CA VAL A 58 -6.56 -11.80 -12.84
C VAL A 58 -6.83 -12.01 -11.35
N SER A 59 -5.81 -12.39 -10.58
CA SER A 59 -5.97 -12.73 -9.18
C SER A 59 -6.29 -11.54 -8.26
N GLU A 60 -5.78 -10.34 -8.58
CA GLU A 60 -5.92 -9.16 -7.73
C GLU A 60 -6.95 -8.17 -8.25
N SER A 61 -7.01 -7.92 -9.57
CA SER A 61 -7.96 -6.95 -10.15
C SER A 61 -9.35 -7.53 -10.42
N LEU A 62 -9.47 -8.84 -10.71
CA LEU A 62 -10.77 -9.50 -10.89
C LEU A 62 -11.20 -10.23 -9.61
N LEU A 63 -10.38 -11.18 -9.14
CA LEU A 63 -10.72 -12.03 -7.99
C LEU A 63 -10.47 -11.39 -6.62
N HIS A 64 -9.74 -10.27 -6.56
CA HIS A 64 -9.48 -9.52 -5.32
C HIS A 64 -8.90 -10.36 -4.16
N ARG A 65 -8.01 -11.32 -4.47
CA ARG A 65 -7.46 -12.30 -3.51
C ARG A 65 -6.91 -11.66 -2.24
N ARG A 66 -6.14 -10.55 -2.35
CA ARG A 66 -5.62 -9.85 -1.16
C ARG A 66 -6.70 -9.20 -0.31
N ILE A 67 -7.76 -8.67 -0.92
CA ILE A 67 -8.89 -8.10 -0.15
C ILE A 67 -9.61 -9.20 0.61
N PHE A 68 -9.84 -10.37 -0.02
CA PHE A 68 -10.42 -11.53 0.65
C PHE A 68 -9.64 -11.96 1.90
N ARG A 69 -8.31 -11.94 1.84
CA ARG A 69 -7.46 -12.28 3.00
C ARG A 69 -7.61 -11.29 4.16
N VAL A 70 -7.91 -10.02 3.86
CA VAL A 70 -8.11 -8.98 4.88
C VAL A 70 -9.52 -9.03 5.43
N ASN A 71 -10.52 -9.15 4.56
CA ASN A 71 -11.93 -9.14 4.91
C ASN A 71 -12.74 -9.89 3.83
N PRO A 72 -13.20 -11.13 4.11
CA PRO A 72 -13.89 -11.95 3.12
C PRO A 72 -15.17 -11.33 2.57
N LEU A 73 -15.94 -10.65 3.41
CA LEU A 73 -17.20 -10.01 3.00
C LEU A 73 -16.96 -8.82 2.06
N LEU A 74 -15.93 -8.01 2.36
CA LEU A 74 -15.50 -6.94 1.47
C LEU A 74 -14.91 -7.48 0.17
N GLY A 75 -14.14 -8.58 0.26
CA GLY A 75 -13.60 -9.30 -0.91
C GLY A 75 -14.70 -9.79 -1.84
N TYR A 76 -15.73 -10.45 -1.29
CA TYR A 76 -16.89 -10.93 -2.05
C TYR A 76 -17.60 -9.78 -2.76
N MET A 77 -17.92 -8.70 -2.05
CA MET A 77 -18.57 -7.53 -2.61
C MET A 77 -17.79 -6.94 -3.81
N HIS A 78 -16.46 -6.84 -3.72
CA HIS A 78 -15.64 -6.34 -4.82
C HIS A 78 -15.54 -7.33 -5.98
N MET A 79 -15.35 -8.61 -5.68
CA MET A 79 -15.29 -9.68 -6.68
C MET A 79 -16.61 -9.80 -7.45
N SER A 80 -17.75 -9.79 -6.78
CA SER A 80 -19.06 -9.87 -7.45
C SER A 80 -19.29 -8.71 -8.41
N LEU A 81 -18.79 -7.51 -8.10
CA LEU A 81 -18.88 -6.36 -9.00
C LEU A 81 -17.89 -6.44 -10.16
N ALA A 82 -16.62 -6.77 -9.90
CA ALA A 82 -15.58 -6.77 -10.94
C ALA A 82 -15.61 -8.04 -11.80
N PHE A 83 -15.49 -9.21 -11.16
CA PHE A 83 -15.51 -10.50 -11.83
C PHE A 83 -16.89 -10.82 -12.41
N GLY A 84 -17.97 -10.51 -11.66
CA GLY A 84 -19.33 -10.69 -12.18
C GLY A 84 -19.62 -9.83 -13.42
N TRP A 85 -19.21 -8.56 -13.42
CA TRP A 85 -19.36 -7.71 -14.61
C TRP A 85 -18.48 -8.17 -15.78
N PHE A 86 -17.25 -8.59 -15.51
CA PHE A 86 -16.39 -9.19 -16.54
C PHE A 86 -17.04 -10.43 -17.18
N LEU A 87 -17.61 -11.33 -16.37
CA LEU A 87 -18.30 -12.52 -16.86
C LEU A 87 -19.56 -12.16 -17.67
N LEU A 88 -20.34 -11.16 -17.25
CA LEU A 88 -21.49 -10.67 -18.03
C LEU A 88 -21.07 -10.18 -19.42
N ILE A 89 -19.94 -9.47 -19.53
CA ILE A 89 -19.42 -9.01 -20.82
C ILE A 89 -18.92 -10.19 -21.66
N ALA A 90 -18.15 -11.11 -21.06
CA ALA A 90 -17.59 -12.26 -21.75
C ALA A 90 -18.67 -13.23 -22.26
N VAL A 91 -19.68 -13.53 -21.42
CA VAL A 91 -20.81 -14.40 -21.80
C VAL A 91 -21.70 -13.69 -22.82
N GLY A 92 -21.98 -12.40 -22.67
CA GLY A 92 -22.74 -11.63 -23.68
C GLY A 92 -22.04 -11.57 -25.04
N TRP A 93 -20.70 -11.49 -25.06
CA TRP A 93 -19.91 -11.60 -26.29
C TRP A 93 -20.02 -13.01 -26.91
N ALA A 94 -19.88 -14.06 -26.09
CA ALA A 94 -20.04 -15.45 -26.53
C ALA A 94 -21.46 -15.73 -27.06
N GLU A 95 -22.48 -15.17 -26.41
CA GLU A 95 -23.88 -15.21 -26.87
C GLU A 95 -24.00 -14.58 -28.25
N THR A 96 -23.46 -13.37 -28.43
CA THR A 96 -23.49 -12.67 -29.73
C THR A 96 -22.87 -13.53 -30.84
N ILE A 97 -21.73 -14.19 -30.56
CA ILE A 97 -21.06 -15.10 -31.51
C ILE A 97 -21.92 -16.33 -31.80
N ALA A 98 -22.58 -16.90 -30.79
CA ALA A 98 -23.45 -18.05 -30.98
C ALA A 98 -24.65 -17.75 -31.89
N TYR A 99 -25.12 -16.50 -31.92
CA TYR A 99 -26.22 -16.06 -32.79
C TYR A 99 -25.77 -15.59 -34.18
N LEU A 100 -24.65 -14.87 -34.26
CA LEU A 100 -24.26 -14.13 -35.47
C LEU A 100 -22.98 -14.65 -36.13
N GLY A 101 -22.32 -15.64 -35.53
CA GLY A 101 -20.99 -16.11 -35.90
C GLY A 101 -19.90 -15.05 -35.59
N PHE A 102 -18.74 -15.18 -36.22
CA PHE A 102 -17.61 -14.25 -36.08
C PHE A 102 -17.78 -12.95 -36.89
N ARG A 103 -19.02 -12.50 -37.11
CA ARG A 103 -19.29 -11.22 -37.77
C ARG A 103 -18.91 -10.08 -36.84
N TYR A 104 -18.45 -8.97 -37.42
CA TYR A 104 -18.16 -7.77 -36.66
C TYR A 104 -19.46 -7.20 -36.06
N VAL A 105 -19.48 -7.08 -34.73
CA VAL A 105 -20.55 -6.43 -33.97
C VAL A 105 -19.91 -5.28 -33.19
N PRO A 106 -20.44 -4.05 -33.30
CA PRO A 106 -19.88 -2.93 -32.57
C PRO A 106 -20.12 -3.07 -31.06
N LEU A 107 -19.34 -2.37 -30.23
CA LEU A 107 -19.37 -2.51 -28.78
C LEU A 107 -20.80 -2.36 -28.18
N GLN A 108 -21.56 -1.38 -28.64
CA GLN A 108 -22.95 -1.19 -28.19
C GLN A 108 -23.88 -2.34 -28.58
N GLY A 109 -23.58 -3.05 -29.68
CA GLY A 109 -24.33 -4.23 -30.11
C GLY A 109 -24.19 -5.39 -29.14
N HIS A 110 -23.02 -5.57 -28.52
CA HIS A 110 -22.80 -6.57 -27.46
C HIS A 110 -23.47 -6.16 -26.14
N VAL A 111 -23.37 -4.87 -25.77
CA VAL A 111 -23.92 -4.38 -24.50
C VAL A 111 -25.45 -4.37 -24.48
N PHE A 112 -26.07 -3.99 -25.59
CA PHE A 112 -27.53 -3.90 -25.74
C PHE A 112 -28.10 -5.05 -26.59
N PHE A 113 -27.43 -6.20 -26.62
CA PHE A 113 -27.78 -7.31 -27.51
C PHE A 113 -29.24 -7.75 -27.34
N LYS A 114 -29.72 -7.85 -26.10
CA LYS A 114 -31.11 -8.24 -25.78
C LYS A 114 -32.17 -7.31 -26.39
N TYR A 115 -31.86 -6.03 -26.61
CA TYR A 115 -32.75 -5.11 -27.32
C TYR A 115 -32.81 -5.40 -28.83
N PHE A 116 -31.67 -5.71 -29.45
CA PHE A 116 -31.59 -5.94 -30.89
C PHE A 116 -31.95 -7.37 -31.32
N ALA A 117 -31.93 -8.32 -30.39
CA ALA A 117 -32.10 -9.75 -30.64
C ALA A 117 -33.54 -10.26 -30.40
N THR A 118 -34.53 -9.38 -30.25
CA THR A 118 -35.93 -9.76 -29.94
C THR A 118 -36.58 -10.69 -30.98
N GLY A 119 -36.09 -10.70 -32.22
CA GLY A 119 -36.55 -11.59 -33.29
C GLY A 119 -35.77 -12.91 -33.45
N LEU A 120 -34.82 -13.23 -32.56
CA LEU A 120 -33.99 -14.43 -32.65
C LEU A 120 -34.52 -15.58 -31.77
N GLU A 121 -34.32 -16.82 -32.23
CA GLU A 121 -34.69 -18.03 -31.48
C GLU A 121 -33.94 -18.10 -30.15
N HIS A 122 -34.66 -18.19 -29.04
CA HIS A 122 -34.04 -18.11 -27.72
C HIS A 122 -33.14 -19.31 -27.42
N LYS A 123 -32.05 -19.05 -26.70
CA LYS A 123 -31.09 -20.07 -26.27
C LYS A 123 -31.10 -20.13 -24.74
N PRO A 124 -31.87 -21.06 -24.13
CA PRO A 124 -32.10 -21.09 -22.68
C PRO A 124 -30.82 -21.10 -21.83
N PHE A 125 -29.74 -21.68 -22.34
CA PHE A 125 -28.44 -21.67 -21.67
C PHE A 125 -27.90 -20.26 -21.42
N PHE A 126 -27.96 -19.38 -22.42
CA PHE A 126 -27.47 -18.00 -22.29
C PHE A 126 -28.39 -17.17 -21.41
N ASP A 127 -29.70 -17.35 -21.54
CA ASP A 127 -30.69 -16.66 -20.71
C ASP A 127 -30.52 -17.01 -19.22
N PHE A 128 -30.38 -18.29 -18.90
CA PHE A 128 -30.11 -18.76 -17.53
C PHE A 128 -28.78 -18.23 -16.99
N THR A 129 -27.71 -18.32 -17.78
CA THR A 129 -26.36 -17.93 -17.34
C THR A 129 -26.26 -16.42 -17.11
N MET A 130 -26.84 -15.62 -17.99
CA MET A 130 -26.85 -14.16 -17.86
C MET A 130 -27.64 -13.71 -16.63
N ASP A 131 -28.79 -14.33 -16.34
CA ASP A 131 -29.57 -14.05 -15.14
C ASP A 131 -28.83 -14.44 -13.85
N LEU A 132 -28.17 -15.60 -13.84
CA LEU A 132 -27.35 -16.03 -12.70
C LEU A 132 -26.21 -15.04 -12.42
N LEU A 133 -25.52 -14.58 -13.47
CA LEU A 133 -24.46 -13.60 -13.36
C LEU A 133 -24.98 -12.21 -12.96
N LEU A 134 -26.15 -11.80 -13.46
CA LEU A 134 -26.80 -10.56 -13.07
C LEU A 134 -27.18 -10.59 -11.60
N LEU A 135 -27.76 -11.70 -11.11
CA LEU A 135 -28.05 -11.91 -9.70
C LEU A 135 -26.78 -11.84 -8.84
N PHE A 136 -25.69 -12.48 -9.30
CA PHE A 136 -24.41 -12.43 -8.63
C PHE A 136 -23.90 -11.00 -8.48
N VAL A 137 -23.95 -10.18 -9.54
CA VAL A 137 -23.56 -8.76 -9.48
C VAL A 137 -24.50 -7.95 -8.57
N LEU A 138 -25.82 -8.15 -8.68
CA LEU A 138 -26.82 -7.48 -7.85
C LEU A 138 -26.62 -7.78 -6.35
N SER A 139 -26.20 -8.99 -6.00
CA SER A 139 -25.82 -9.32 -4.61
C SER A 139 -24.66 -8.43 -4.11
N GLY A 140 -23.68 -8.14 -4.98
CA GLY A 140 -22.60 -7.20 -4.72
C GLY A 140 -23.06 -5.76 -4.57
N VAL A 141 -23.97 -5.30 -5.43
CA VAL A 141 -24.57 -3.95 -5.35
C VAL A 141 -25.36 -3.80 -4.05
N ALA A 142 -26.13 -4.81 -3.67
CA ALA A 142 -26.89 -4.84 -2.41
C ALA A 142 -25.96 -4.74 -1.20
N LEU A 143 -24.84 -5.50 -1.18
CA LEU A 143 -23.82 -5.38 -0.15
C LEU A 143 -23.15 -4.01 -0.13
N ALA A 144 -22.90 -3.40 -1.30
CA ALA A 144 -22.33 -2.06 -1.40
C ALA A 144 -23.29 -0.98 -0.86
N TRP A 145 -24.60 -1.13 -1.08
CA TRP A 145 -25.63 -0.29 -0.47
C TRP A 145 -25.70 -0.51 1.05
N GLY A 146 -25.76 -1.77 1.49
CA GLY A 146 -25.81 -2.16 2.90
C GLY A 146 -24.61 -1.63 3.70
N LYS A 147 -23.42 -1.66 3.11
CA LYS A 147 -22.19 -1.08 3.70
C LYS A 147 -22.35 0.40 4.08
N ARG A 148 -23.17 1.16 3.35
CA ARG A 148 -23.40 2.59 3.63
C ARG A 148 -24.25 2.81 4.88
N LEU A 149 -25.15 1.87 5.18
CA LEU A 149 -26.03 1.91 6.35
C LEU A 149 -25.36 1.23 7.56
N TYR A 150 -24.60 0.14 7.35
CA TYR A 150 -24.04 -0.73 8.40
C TYR A 150 -22.54 -1.00 8.24
N SER A 151 -21.72 0.05 8.11
CA SER A 151 -20.27 -0.07 7.88
C SER A 151 -19.51 -0.93 8.90
N ARG A 152 -19.94 -0.93 10.18
CA ARG A 152 -19.34 -1.75 11.26
C ARG A 152 -19.59 -3.25 11.06
N ALA A 153 -20.74 -3.65 10.52
CA ALA A 153 -21.06 -5.05 10.24
C ALA A 153 -20.15 -5.65 9.15
N MET A 154 -19.56 -4.78 8.31
CA MET A 154 -18.59 -5.16 7.28
C MET A 154 -17.15 -5.19 7.80
N GLY A 155 -16.93 -5.21 9.12
CA GLY A 155 -15.60 -5.29 9.74
C GLY A 155 -14.73 -4.03 9.58
N MET A 156 -15.29 -2.92 9.11
CA MET A 156 -14.59 -1.64 8.98
C MET A 156 -14.92 -0.73 10.14
N ARG A 157 -13.90 -0.18 10.82
CA ARG A 157 -14.16 0.80 11.90
C ARG A 157 -14.64 2.14 11.33
N ARG A 158 -14.15 2.53 10.14
CA ARG A 158 -14.52 3.78 9.44
C ARG A 158 -14.43 3.66 7.93
N THR A 159 -15.24 4.44 7.21
CA THR A 159 -15.25 4.55 5.74
C THR A 159 -14.73 5.92 5.26
N THR A 160 -14.23 5.97 4.03
CA THR A 160 -13.71 7.20 3.43
C THR A 160 -14.79 8.22 3.10
N LYS A 161 -14.54 9.52 3.33
CA LYS A 161 -15.42 10.61 2.85
C LYS A 161 -15.29 10.82 1.33
N HIS A 162 -16.41 10.86 0.60
CA HIS A 162 -16.44 11.01 -0.86
C HIS A 162 -16.45 12.47 -1.31
N VAL A 163 -15.65 12.76 -2.34
CA VAL A 163 -15.62 14.05 -3.07
C VAL A 163 -16.87 14.12 -3.98
N PRO A 164 -17.44 15.30 -4.30
CA PRO A 164 -18.66 15.39 -5.12
C PRO A 164 -18.60 14.61 -6.45
N GLY A 165 -17.48 14.68 -7.19
CA GLY A 165 -17.30 13.92 -8.43
C GLY A 165 -17.34 12.40 -8.23
N ASP A 166 -16.79 11.89 -7.13
CA ASP A 166 -16.88 10.46 -6.78
C ASP A 166 -18.34 10.03 -6.54
N ARG A 167 -19.21 10.94 -6.08
CA ARG A 167 -20.62 10.62 -5.83
C ARG A 167 -21.40 10.45 -7.12
N VAL A 168 -21.12 11.25 -8.15
CA VAL A 168 -21.77 11.12 -9.47
C VAL A 168 -21.46 9.75 -10.08
N ALA A 169 -20.18 9.38 -10.12
CA ALA A 169 -19.76 8.08 -10.62
C ALA A 169 -20.32 6.91 -9.78
N LEU A 170 -20.36 7.06 -8.45
CA LEU A 170 -20.94 6.06 -7.55
C LEU A 170 -22.44 5.86 -7.80
N SER A 171 -23.20 6.96 -7.90
CA SER A 171 -24.64 6.90 -8.17
C SER A 171 -24.91 6.24 -9.51
N ALA A 172 -24.19 6.63 -10.56
CA ALA A 172 -24.33 6.02 -11.88
C ALA A 172 -24.06 4.51 -11.82
N LEU A 173 -22.94 4.09 -11.20
CA LEU A 173 -22.55 2.68 -11.05
C LEU A 173 -23.61 1.85 -10.30
N TRP A 174 -24.22 2.39 -9.24
CA TRP A 174 -25.25 1.69 -8.49
C TRP A 174 -26.51 1.40 -9.28
N PHE A 175 -26.87 2.27 -10.23
CA PHE A 175 -28.06 2.09 -11.05
C PHE A 175 -27.81 1.27 -12.33
N VAL A 176 -26.56 1.03 -12.75
CA VAL A 176 -26.25 0.26 -13.97
C VAL A 176 -26.97 -1.10 -14.00
N PHE A 177 -26.81 -1.93 -12.96
CA PHE A 177 -27.37 -3.28 -12.97
C PHE A 177 -28.87 -3.35 -12.64
N PRO A 178 -29.42 -2.56 -11.70
CA PRO A 178 -30.87 -2.44 -11.53
C PRO A 178 -31.57 -1.92 -12.78
N ALA A 179 -31.01 -0.91 -13.46
CA ALA A 179 -31.56 -0.39 -14.71
C ALA A 179 -31.53 -1.46 -15.81
N ARG A 180 -30.44 -2.22 -15.91
CA ARG A 180 -30.33 -3.36 -16.83
C ARG A 180 -31.42 -4.41 -16.56
N LEU A 181 -31.62 -4.81 -15.31
CA LEU A 181 -32.65 -5.77 -14.93
C LEU A 181 -34.03 -5.31 -15.39
N VAL A 182 -34.38 -4.04 -15.14
CA VAL A 182 -35.68 -3.47 -15.56
C VAL A 182 -35.79 -3.40 -17.09
N ALA A 183 -34.74 -2.98 -17.78
CA ALA A 183 -34.75 -2.85 -19.24
C ALA A 183 -34.90 -4.22 -19.94
N GLU A 184 -34.13 -5.22 -19.51
CA GLU A 184 -34.22 -6.58 -20.05
C GLU A 184 -35.56 -7.23 -19.69
N SER A 185 -36.07 -7.07 -18.47
CA SER A 185 -37.38 -7.62 -18.07
C SER A 185 -38.54 -6.98 -18.83
N ALA A 186 -38.50 -5.66 -19.07
CA ALA A 186 -39.51 -4.97 -19.89
C ALA A 186 -39.47 -5.44 -21.36
N THR A 187 -38.28 -5.72 -21.88
CA THR A 187 -38.11 -6.30 -23.23
C THR A 187 -38.71 -7.72 -23.29
N CYS A 188 -38.43 -8.55 -22.28
CA CYS A 188 -39.01 -9.90 -22.18
C CYS A 188 -40.54 -9.86 -22.05
N ALA A 189 -41.08 -8.89 -21.31
CA ALA A 189 -42.53 -8.72 -21.14
C ALA A 189 -43.28 -8.39 -22.45
N LEU A 190 -42.61 -7.74 -23.41
CA LEU A 190 -43.19 -7.35 -24.70
C LEU A 190 -42.98 -8.40 -25.80
N TYR A 191 -41.80 -9.02 -25.83
CA TYR A 191 -41.35 -9.86 -26.95
C TYR A 191 -41.15 -11.33 -26.58
N GLY A 192 -41.31 -11.68 -25.30
CA GLY A 192 -41.03 -13.01 -24.77
C GLY A 192 -39.53 -13.21 -24.45
N GLY A 193 -39.25 -14.36 -23.82
CA GLY A 193 -37.90 -14.76 -23.45
C GLY A 193 -37.48 -14.38 -22.04
N GLY A 194 -36.15 -14.33 -21.83
CA GLY A 194 -35.55 -14.12 -20.53
C GLY A 194 -35.34 -15.42 -19.74
N GLY A 195 -34.54 -15.34 -18.68
CA GLY A 195 -34.27 -16.46 -17.79
C GLY A 195 -35.16 -16.44 -16.55
N PHE A 196 -34.71 -17.10 -15.48
CA PHE A 196 -35.46 -17.20 -14.23
C PHE A 196 -35.65 -15.86 -13.49
N LEU A 197 -34.80 -14.86 -13.75
CA LEU A 197 -34.83 -13.56 -13.09
C LEU A 197 -35.52 -12.52 -13.97
N THR A 198 -35.00 -12.32 -15.19
CA THR A 198 -35.53 -11.32 -16.15
C THR A 198 -36.87 -11.76 -16.73
N GLY A 199 -37.03 -13.05 -17.02
CA GLY A 199 -38.28 -13.64 -17.52
C GLY A 199 -39.38 -13.58 -16.47
N SER A 200 -39.13 -14.05 -15.23
CA SER A 200 -40.14 -14.01 -14.16
C SER A 200 -40.61 -12.58 -13.83
N LEU A 201 -39.69 -11.61 -13.79
CA LEU A 201 -40.06 -10.21 -13.61
C LEU A 201 -40.83 -9.66 -14.83
N GLY A 202 -40.43 -10.06 -16.04
CA GLY A 202 -41.14 -9.71 -17.28
C GLY A 202 -42.57 -10.25 -17.33
N GLU A 203 -42.79 -11.52 -16.97
CA GLU A 203 -44.12 -12.12 -16.86
C GLU A 203 -44.98 -11.36 -15.86
N TRP A 204 -44.43 -11.04 -14.67
CA TRP A 204 -45.11 -10.21 -13.70
C TRP A 204 -45.48 -8.83 -14.27
N MET A 205 -44.57 -8.17 -15.00
CA MET A 205 -44.84 -6.88 -15.64
C MET A 205 -45.95 -6.98 -16.69
N SER A 206 -45.92 -8.00 -17.56
CA SER A 206 -46.95 -8.22 -18.58
C SER A 206 -48.35 -8.48 -17.99
N GLY A 207 -48.42 -9.13 -16.81
CA GLY A 207 -49.68 -9.41 -16.11
C GLY A 207 -50.29 -8.21 -15.38
N HIS A 208 -49.49 -7.17 -15.08
CA HIS A 208 -49.91 -6.04 -14.24
C HIS A 208 -49.83 -4.67 -14.94
N ILE A 209 -49.10 -4.56 -16.05
CA ILE A 209 -48.86 -3.31 -16.77
C ILE A 209 -49.43 -3.44 -18.19
N GLY A 210 -50.27 -2.50 -18.60
CA GLY A 210 -50.78 -2.47 -19.97
C GLY A 210 -49.67 -2.31 -21.01
N VAL A 211 -49.90 -2.79 -22.23
CA VAL A 211 -48.92 -2.82 -23.33
C VAL A 211 -48.33 -1.43 -23.63
N MET A 212 -49.17 -0.40 -23.73
CA MET A 212 -48.71 0.97 -24.03
C MET A 212 -47.79 1.55 -22.94
N PRO A 213 -48.15 1.52 -21.64
CA PRO A 213 -47.22 1.85 -20.56
C PRO A 213 -45.94 1.01 -20.55
N LEU A 214 -46.02 -0.28 -20.91
CA LEU A 214 -44.88 -1.19 -20.93
C LEU A 214 -43.86 -0.85 -22.04
N MET A 215 -44.34 -0.48 -23.24
CA MET A 215 -43.47 0.02 -24.32
C MET A 215 -42.73 1.32 -23.94
N ASN A 216 -43.44 2.23 -23.27
CA ASN A 216 -42.82 3.45 -22.75
C ASN A 216 -41.78 3.15 -21.67
N LEU A 217 -42.07 2.19 -20.78
CA LEU A 217 -41.15 1.75 -19.74
C LEU A 217 -39.90 1.08 -20.31
N GLU A 218 -40.05 0.18 -21.29
CA GLU A 218 -38.93 -0.46 -21.99
C GLU A 218 -37.99 0.59 -22.60
N THR A 219 -38.55 1.52 -23.38
CA THR A 219 -37.79 2.61 -23.98
C THR A 219 -37.09 3.48 -22.91
N ALA A 220 -37.81 3.88 -21.87
CA ALA A 220 -37.26 4.69 -20.79
C ALA A 220 -36.16 3.96 -20.00
N ALA A 221 -36.33 2.66 -19.76
CA ALA A 221 -35.36 1.84 -19.04
C ALA A 221 -34.06 1.67 -19.83
N TRP A 222 -34.12 1.46 -21.15
CA TRP A 222 -32.92 1.42 -22.00
C TRP A 222 -32.19 2.77 -22.06
N TRP A 223 -32.93 3.89 -22.17
CA TRP A 223 -32.35 5.23 -22.08
C TRP A 223 -31.68 5.47 -20.74
N PHE A 224 -32.33 5.08 -19.64
CA PHE A 224 -31.79 5.23 -18.30
C PHE A 224 -30.54 4.38 -18.10
N TYR A 225 -30.57 3.10 -18.48
CA TYR A 225 -29.43 2.19 -18.41
C TYR A 225 -28.22 2.72 -19.21
N SER A 226 -28.44 3.12 -20.47
CA SER A 226 -27.41 3.70 -21.32
C SER A 226 -26.85 5.00 -20.75
N SER A 227 -27.71 5.86 -20.18
CA SER A 227 -27.30 7.10 -19.52
C SER A 227 -26.46 6.84 -18.27
N CYS A 228 -26.82 5.85 -17.44
CA CYS A 228 -26.02 5.44 -16.29
C CYS A 228 -24.62 4.98 -16.72
N LEU A 229 -24.51 4.15 -17.76
CA LEU A 229 -23.21 3.73 -18.30
C LEU A 229 -22.42 4.91 -18.87
N GLY A 230 -23.07 5.77 -19.66
CA GLY A 230 -22.45 6.95 -20.26
C GLY A 230 -21.86 7.90 -19.21
N VAL A 231 -22.66 8.27 -18.21
CA VAL A 231 -22.23 9.12 -17.10
C VAL A 231 -21.10 8.46 -16.31
N PHE A 232 -21.20 7.16 -16.03
CA PHE A 232 -20.15 6.43 -15.32
C PHE A 232 -18.82 6.47 -16.10
N PHE A 233 -18.83 6.17 -17.40
CA PHE A 233 -17.62 6.16 -18.23
C PHE A 233 -16.99 7.55 -18.42
N VAL A 234 -17.78 8.62 -18.52
CA VAL A 234 -17.25 9.99 -18.52
C VAL A 234 -16.58 10.33 -17.19
N ALA A 235 -17.21 9.97 -16.06
CA ALA A 235 -16.71 10.30 -14.74
C ALA A 235 -15.54 9.42 -14.27
N LEU A 236 -15.47 8.17 -14.74
CA LEU A 236 -14.48 7.16 -14.34
C LEU A 236 -13.04 7.69 -14.36
N PRO A 237 -12.50 8.21 -15.47
CA PRO A 237 -11.08 8.58 -15.56
C PRO A 237 -10.68 9.77 -14.67
N PHE A 238 -11.64 10.49 -14.09
CA PHE A 238 -11.42 11.63 -13.20
C PHE A 238 -11.76 11.34 -11.73
N SER A 239 -12.09 10.09 -11.42
CA SER A 239 -12.58 9.66 -10.10
C SER A 239 -11.70 8.57 -9.50
N ARG A 240 -12.04 8.13 -8.28
CA ARG A 240 -11.41 6.94 -7.68
C ARG A 240 -11.57 5.64 -8.47
N TYR A 241 -12.48 5.58 -9.43
CA TYR A 241 -12.69 4.39 -10.27
C TYR A 241 -11.65 4.22 -11.37
N MET A 242 -10.80 5.23 -11.59
CA MET A 242 -9.62 5.12 -12.45
C MET A 242 -8.73 3.91 -12.10
N HIS A 243 -8.74 3.45 -10.83
CA HIS A 243 -8.01 2.25 -10.40
C HIS A 243 -8.33 0.99 -11.21
N ILE A 244 -9.58 0.86 -11.71
CA ILE A 244 -10.01 -0.29 -12.53
C ILE A 244 -9.07 -0.48 -13.73
N PHE A 245 -8.65 0.63 -14.34
CA PHE A 245 -7.75 0.59 -15.47
C PHE A 245 -6.29 0.73 -15.06
N THR A 246 -5.95 1.56 -14.06
CA THR A 246 -4.54 1.88 -13.72
C THR A 246 -3.85 0.82 -12.88
N GLU A 247 -4.59 -0.03 -12.16
CA GLU A 247 -4.00 -1.14 -11.40
C GLU A 247 -3.33 -2.17 -12.34
N ILE A 248 -3.95 -2.43 -13.50
CA ILE A 248 -3.42 -3.35 -14.52
C ILE A 248 -1.99 -2.96 -14.95
N PRO A 249 -1.74 -1.78 -15.56
CA PRO A 249 -0.39 -1.39 -15.94
C PRO A 249 0.54 -1.26 -14.72
N LEU A 250 0.04 -0.82 -13.56
CA LEU A 250 0.87 -0.73 -12.35
C LEU A 250 1.47 -2.08 -11.95
N ILE A 251 0.71 -3.18 -12.04
CA ILE A 251 1.20 -4.53 -11.77
C ILE A 251 2.36 -4.89 -12.71
N PHE A 252 2.22 -4.62 -14.01
CA PHE A 252 3.29 -4.85 -14.99
C PHE A 252 4.52 -3.99 -14.67
N LEU A 253 4.34 -2.68 -14.46
CA LEU A 253 5.44 -1.75 -14.17
C LEU A 253 6.22 -2.18 -12.90
N ARG A 254 5.52 -2.62 -11.86
CA ARG A 254 6.17 -3.13 -10.63
C ARG A 254 6.94 -4.41 -10.89
N ARG A 255 6.40 -5.36 -11.67
CA ARG A 255 7.11 -6.60 -12.04
C ARG A 255 8.33 -6.33 -12.93
N TYR A 256 8.33 -5.24 -13.69
CA TYR A 256 9.51 -4.76 -14.42
C TYR A 256 10.50 -3.97 -13.55
N ASN A 257 10.32 -3.98 -12.22
CA ASN A 257 11.17 -3.30 -11.25
C ASN A 257 11.20 -1.77 -11.39
N LEU A 258 10.10 -1.15 -11.84
CA LEU A 258 9.92 0.29 -11.65
C LEU A 258 9.57 0.56 -10.19
N ARG A 259 10.21 1.57 -9.61
CA ARG A 259 10.04 1.98 -8.21
C ARG A 259 9.94 3.50 -8.15
N SER A 260 9.22 4.00 -7.16
CA SER A 260 9.27 5.43 -6.85
C SER A 260 10.65 5.79 -6.33
N GLY A 261 11.06 7.03 -6.62
CA GLY A 261 12.25 7.62 -6.02
C GLY A 261 11.87 8.77 -5.09
N GLU A 262 12.90 9.39 -4.55
CA GLU A 262 12.82 10.61 -3.74
C GLU A 262 12.24 11.80 -4.49
N LYS A 263 12.49 11.87 -5.80
CA LYS A 263 11.91 12.88 -6.67
C LYS A 263 10.65 12.32 -7.35
N GLU A 264 9.63 13.16 -7.44
CA GLU A 264 8.37 12.78 -8.10
C GLU A 264 8.62 12.41 -9.56
N SER A 265 8.06 11.26 -9.97
CA SER A 265 8.18 10.74 -11.33
C SER A 265 6.82 10.46 -11.95
N SER A 266 6.77 10.29 -13.26
CA SER A 266 5.53 9.91 -13.95
C SER A 266 4.98 8.54 -13.56
N TYR A 267 5.83 7.63 -13.04
CA TYR A 267 5.42 6.35 -12.45
C TYR A 267 4.51 6.55 -11.23
N ASP A 268 4.71 7.62 -10.47
CA ASP A 268 3.92 7.91 -9.26
C ASP A 268 2.44 8.16 -9.60
N ASN A 269 2.14 8.68 -10.80
CA ASN A 269 0.76 8.89 -11.24
C ASN A 269 -0.01 7.57 -11.35
N PHE A 270 0.63 6.50 -11.85
CA PHE A 270 0.01 5.17 -11.89
C PHE A 270 -0.34 4.68 -10.49
N GLN A 271 0.55 4.90 -9.52
CA GLN A 271 0.32 4.50 -8.14
C GLN A 271 -0.78 5.31 -7.44
N VAL A 272 -0.78 6.63 -7.60
CA VAL A 272 -1.80 7.51 -7.04
C VAL A 272 -3.17 7.15 -7.61
N GLU A 273 -3.27 6.92 -8.92
CA GLU A 273 -4.53 6.62 -9.60
C GLU A 273 -5.00 5.17 -9.41
N ALA A 274 -4.10 4.24 -9.07
CA ALA A 274 -4.45 2.87 -8.69
C ALA A 274 -5.05 2.76 -7.27
N CYS A 275 -5.02 3.82 -6.47
CA CYS A 275 -5.65 3.79 -5.15
C CYS A 275 -7.17 3.81 -5.26
N SER A 276 -7.80 2.65 -5.08
CA SER A 276 -9.28 2.55 -5.06
C SER A 276 -9.93 3.27 -3.88
N ARG A 277 -9.15 3.77 -2.90
CA ARG A 277 -9.59 4.34 -1.62
C ARG A 277 -10.44 3.36 -0.79
N CYS A 278 -10.10 2.07 -0.79
CA CYS A 278 -10.81 1.02 -0.05
C CYS A 278 -10.87 1.25 1.46
N GLY A 279 -9.89 1.97 2.04
CA GLY A 279 -9.85 2.33 3.46
C GLY A 279 -9.13 1.31 4.36
N ILE A 280 -8.63 0.20 3.82
CA ILE A 280 -7.90 -0.84 4.59
C ILE A 280 -6.70 -0.25 5.35
N CYS A 281 -6.06 0.79 4.80
CA CYS A 281 -4.94 1.46 5.47
C CYS A 281 -5.31 2.32 6.69
N ILE A 282 -6.61 2.53 6.97
CA ILE A 282 -7.06 3.35 8.09
C ILE A 282 -6.86 2.60 9.41
N ASP A 283 -7.36 1.38 9.50
CA ASP A 283 -7.40 0.60 10.75
C ASP A 283 -6.01 0.27 11.32
N PRO A 284 -4.97 -0.03 10.51
CA PRO A 284 -3.61 -0.24 11.01
C PRO A 284 -2.89 1.05 11.48
N CYS A 285 -3.48 2.24 11.30
CA CYS A 285 -2.80 3.50 11.60
C CYS A 285 -2.99 3.90 13.08
N GLN A 286 -1.91 3.94 13.86
CA GLN A 286 -1.97 4.35 15.28
C GLN A 286 -2.34 5.83 15.49
N LEU A 287 -2.08 6.69 14.50
CA LEU A 287 -2.60 8.06 14.55
C LEU A 287 -4.13 8.07 14.60
N GLN A 288 -4.79 7.10 13.95
CA GLN A 288 -6.24 6.95 14.03
C GLN A 288 -6.65 6.17 15.28
N SER A 289 -6.07 4.98 15.49
CA SER A 289 -6.58 4.04 16.49
C SER A 289 -6.27 4.47 17.93
N VAL A 290 -5.21 5.25 18.15
CA VAL A 290 -4.80 5.72 19.48
C VAL A 290 -5.10 7.21 19.66
N LEU A 291 -4.76 8.05 18.67
CA LEU A 291 -4.89 9.51 18.80
C LEU A 291 -6.19 10.07 18.20
N GLY A 292 -6.98 9.27 17.49
CA GLY A 292 -8.22 9.73 16.86
C GLY A 292 -8.04 10.64 15.64
N VAL A 293 -6.81 10.86 15.16
CA VAL A 293 -6.53 11.64 13.95
C VAL A 293 -7.04 10.88 12.72
N ASP A 294 -7.91 11.49 11.91
CA ASP A 294 -8.71 10.75 10.93
C ASP A 294 -8.71 11.33 9.50
N ASP A 295 -7.76 12.21 9.20
CA ASP A 295 -7.64 12.93 7.94
C ASP A 295 -6.24 12.83 7.30
N VAL A 296 -5.30 12.12 7.93
CA VAL A 296 -3.88 12.05 7.49
C VAL A 296 -3.45 10.67 6.99
N GLN A 297 -4.29 9.65 7.18
CA GLN A 297 -4.00 8.28 6.73
C GLN A 297 -3.73 8.25 5.23
N SER A 298 -3.01 7.23 4.78
CA SER A 298 -2.55 7.10 3.39
C SER A 298 -3.65 7.25 2.34
N VAL A 299 -4.89 6.85 2.64
CA VAL A 299 -6.03 7.05 1.74
C VAL A 299 -6.43 8.52 1.57
N TYR A 300 -6.29 9.33 2.61
CA TYR A 300 -6.57 10.77 2.57
C TYR A 300 -5.42 11.53 1.95
N PHE A 301 -4.18 11.16 2.29
CA PHE A 301 -2.98 11.65 1.61
C PHE A 301 -3.05 11.42 0.09
N LEU A 302 -3.38 10.21 -0.36
CA LEU A 302 -3.50 9.91 -1.79
C LEU A 302 -4.71 10.59 -2.45
N ARG A 303 -5.83 10.78 -1.73
CA ARG A 303 -6.95 11.59 -2.20
C ARG A 303 -6.46 13.02 -2.48
N ASP A 304 -5.83 13.63 -1.50
CA ASP A 304 -5.42 15.02 -1.58
C ASP A 304 -4.35 15.20 -2.66
N ARG A 305 -3.43 14.25 -2.80
CA ARG A 305 -2.48 14.22 -3.91
C ARG A 305 -3.16 14.07 -5.28
N ARG A 306 -4.10 13.13 -5.43
CA ARG A 306 -4.83 12.90 -6.70
C ARG A 306 -5.53 14.15 -7.20
N TYR A 307 -6.17 14.88 -6.28
CA TYR A 307 -6.96 16.07 -6.61
C TYR A 307 -6.20 17.38 -6.47
N ASN A 308 -4.86 17.34 -6.32
CA ASN A 308 -4.01 18.51 -6.13
C ASN A 308 -4.44 19.41 -4.94
N MET A 309 -4.94 18.80 -3.86
CA MET A 309 -5.34 19.45 -2.61
C MET A 309 -4.40 19.09 -1.43
N LEU A 310 -3.21 18.55 -1.73
CA LEU A 310 -2.29 18.08 -0.70
C LEU A 310 -1.76 19.25 0.13
N ARG A 311 -1.95 19.15 1.44
CA ARG A 311 -1.45 20.12 2.43
C ARG A 311 -0.25 19.54 3.17
N LEU A 312 0.68 20.42 3.54
CA LEU A 312 1.87 20.09 4.35
C LEU A 312 1.51 19.33 5.63
N GLN A 313 0.54 19.82 6.39
CA GLN A 313 0.05 19.18 7.62
C GLN A 313 -0.36 17.71 7.39
N THR A 314 -1.04 17.42 6.28
CA THR A 314 -1.43 16.05 5.91
C THR A 314 -0.23 15.20 5.52
N ALA A 315 0.74 15.79 4.82
CA ALA A 315 1.96 15.09 4.42
C ALA A 315 2.86 14.78 5.63
N ASP A 316 3.01 15.73 6.56
CA ASP A 316 3.95 15.68 7.69
C ASP A 316 3.42 14.89 8.88
N ASN A 317 2.10 14.85 9.07
CA ASN A 317 1.49 14.05 10.12
C ASN A 317 1.39 12.57 9.75
N CYS A 318 2.55 11.91 9.62
CA CYS A 318 2.68 10.49 9.38
C CYS A 318 3.90 9.94 10.11
N LEU A 319 3.74 8.84 10.83
CA LEU A 319 4.83 8.14 11.52
C LEU A 319 5.81 7.45 10.56
N MET A 320 5.50 7.35 9.27
CA MET A 320 6.32 6.67 8.24
C MET A 320 6.63 5.20 8.57
N CYS A 321 5.81 4.56 9.41
CA CYS A 321 6.11 3.24 9.95
C CYS A 321 5.86 2.07 8.98
N GLY A 322 5.25 2.30 7.81
CA GLY A 322 5.04 1.29 6.78
C GLY A 322 3.85 0.33 6.99
N ARG A 323 3.14 0.37 8.13
CA ARG A 323 2.00 -0.55 8.40
C ARG A 323 0.88 -0.45 7.35
N CYS A 324 0.65 0.74 6.82
CA CYS A 324 -0.34 0.98 5.77
C CYS A 324 0.08 0.42 4.40
N ALA A 325 1.39 0.40 4.12
CA ALA A 325 1.94 -0.16 2.89
C ALA A 325 1.83 -1.69 2.91
N GLU A 326 2.15 -2.29 4.05
CA GLU A 326 2.05 -3.74 4.27
C GLU A 326 0.62 -4.26 4.06
N LYS A 327 -0.39 -3.52 4.56
CA LYS A 327 -1.80 -3.90 4.41
C LYS A 327 -2.42 -3.44 3.09
N CYS A 328 -1.68 -2.79 2.20
CA CYS A 328 -2.23 -2.27 0.95
C CYS A 328 -2.44 -3.43 -0.06
N PRO A 329 -3.68 -3.77 -0.46
CA PRO A 329 -3.90 -4.87 -1.41
C PRO A 329 -3.25 -4.57 -2.77
N VAL A 330 -3.31 -3.31 -3.20
CA VAL A 330 -2.74 -2.86 -4.47
C VAL A 330 -1.20 -2.88 -4.43
N GLY A 331 -0.57 -2.74 -3.27
CA GLY A 331 0.90 -2.66 -3.12
C GLY A 331 1.49 -1.30 -3.55
N ILE A 332 0.83 -0.21 -3.18
CA ILE A 332 1.29 1.16 -3.44
C ILE A 332 2.47 1.48 -2.51
N ASP A 333 3.51 2.13 -3.04
CA ASP A 333 4.67 2.58 -2.26
C ASP A 333 4.37 3.87 -1.48
N LEU A 334 3.54 3.73 -0.44
CA LEU A 334 2.97 4.83 0.32
C LEU A 334 4.01 5.70 1.03
N ASN A 335 5.08 5.09 1.53
CA ASN A 335 6.14 5.81 2.21
C ASN A 335 6.93 6.67 1.21
N THR A 336 7.36 6.09 0.08
CA THR A 336 8.14 6.85 -0.92
C THR A 336 7.33 7.96 -1.56
N LEU A 337 6.05 7.71 -1.89
CA LEU A 337 5.16 8.77 -2.37
C LEU A 337 5.04 9.92 -1.37
N ARG A 338 5.04 9.63 -0.05
CA ARG A 338 5.00 10.66 0.96
C ARG A 338 6.31 11.44 1.04
N VAL A 339 7.46 10.76 0.97
CA VAL A 339 8.78 11.41 0.93
C VAL A 339 8.87 12.34 -0.28
N ASN A 340 8.49 11.88 -1.47
CA ASN A 340 8.62 12.72 -2.67
C ASN A 340 7.60 13.87 -2.73
N SER A 341 6.44 13.71 -2.09
CA SER A 341 5.54 14.84 -1.83
C SER A 341 6.17 15.86 -0.88
N ARG A 342 6.76 15.41 0.23
CA ARG A 342 7.47 16.29 1.18
C ARG A 342 8.65 16.98 0.52
N ASP A 343 9.43 16.27 -0.30
CA ASP A 343 10.52 16.84 -1.08
C ASP A 343 10.06 17.99 -1.96
N LYS A 344 8.99 17.78 -2.73
CA LYS A 344 8.42 18.84 -3.57
C LYS A 344 7.97 20.08 -2.77
N MET A 345 7.58 19.91 -1.50
CA MET A 345 7.04 20.98 -0.67
C MET A 345 8.08 21.64 0.25
N HIS A 346 9.13 20.94 0.66
CA HIS A 346 10.14 21.39 1.64
C HIS A 346 11.54 21.58 1.06
N ASN A 347 11.93 20.81 0.04
CA ASN A 347 13.31 20.77 -0.41
C ASN A 347 13.68 22.09 -1.08
N VAL A 348 14.61 22.83 -0.46
CA VAL A 348 15.19 24.04 -1.05
C VAL A 348 16.53 23.66 -1.68
N PRO A 349 16.68 23.78 -3.02
CA PRO A 349 17.94 23.51 -3.68
C PRO A 349 19.01 24.51 -3.22
N ASP A 350 20.08 23.96 -2.64
CA ASP A 350 21.30 24.65 -2.25
C ASP A 350 21.20 25.77 -1.20
N GLU A 351 21.01 25.38 0.06
CA GLU A 351 21.49 26.18 1.18
C GLU A 351 22.93 25.75 1.58
N ARG A 352 23.80 26.74 1.84
CA ARG A 352 25.15 26.55 2.43
C ARG A 352 25.11 26.01 3.87
N ARG A 353 23.94 25.63 4.38
CA ARG A 353 23.63 25.17 5.74
C ARG A 353 24.59 24.08 6.27
N TYR A 354 25.18 23.29 5.37
CA TYR A 354 26.05 22.16 5.69
C TYR A 354 27.51 22.30 5.23
N GLY A 355 27.95 23.53 4.94
CA GLY A 355 29.34 23.80 4.54
C GLY A 355 30.39 23.47 5.62
N TYR A 356 29.97 23.44 6.89
CA TYR A 356 30.84 23.19 8.06
C TYR A 356 31.37 21.76 8.16
N PHE A 357 30.87 20.82 7.35
CA PHE A 357 31.36 19.43 7.35
C PHE A 357 32.78 19.29 6.81
N LYS A 358 33.27 20.25 6.02
CA LYS A 358 34.60 20.15 5.39
C LYS A 358 35.69 20.12 6.47
N GLY A 359 36.50 19.06 6.46
CA GLY A 359 37.63 18.90 7.37
C GLY A 359 37.24 18.48 8.80
N LEU A 360 35.96 18.23 9.06
CA LEU A 360 35.55 17.61 10.31
C LEU A 360 35.93 16.12 10.26
N ASP A 361 36.64 15.64 11.26
CA ASP A 361 36.87 14.22 11.51
C ASP A 361 36.93 14.05 13.03
N ARG A 362 35.90 13.41 13.59
CA ARG A 362 35.78 13.13 15.03
C ARG A 362 35.85 11.64 15.32
N SER A 363 36.32 10.87 14.33
CA SER A 363 36.49 9.45 14.50
C SER A 363 37.74 9.12 15.30
N GLU A 364 37.75 7.95 15.93
CA GLU A 364 38.86 7.50 16.76
C GLU A 364 39.01 5.97 16.70
N GLY A 365 40.13 5.48 17.24
CA GLY A 365 40.47 4.06 17.21
C GLY A 365 41.04 3.60 15.86
N ALA A 366 41.26 2.30 15.77
CA ALA A 366 41.80 1.62 14.59
C ALA A 366 41.02 0.30 14.41
N GLY A 367 41.08 -0.26 13.20
CA GLY A 367 40.41 -1.53 12.90
C GLY A 367 39.64 -1.52 11.57
N LYS A 368 39.29 -2.73 11.11
CA LYS A 368 38.50 -2.93 9.89
C LYS A 368 37.00 -2.93 10.12
N VAL A 369 36.58 -3.09 11.38
CA VAL A 369 35.20 -2.96 11.82
C VAL A 369 34.97 -1.54 12.30
N GLY A 370 34.14 -0.80 11.57
CA GLY A 370 33.67 0.52 11.95
C GLY A 370 32.36 0.44 12.74
N TYR A 371 32.24 1.20 13.82
CA TYR A 371 30.97 1.36 14.54
C TYR A 371 30.42 2.77 14.41
N PHE A 372 29.17 2.88 13.95
CA PHE A 372 28.41 4.13 13.86
C PHE A 372 27.24 4.07 14.85
N ALA A 373 27.38 4.81 15.95
CA ALA A 373 26.35 4.90 16.98
C ALA A 373 25.12 5.64 16.44
N GLY A 374 25.33 6.77 15.78
CA GLY A 374 24.28 7.68 15.34
C GLY A 374 23.64 8.45 16.50
N CYS A 375 22.83 9.44 16.14
CA CYS A 375 22.26 10.38 17.11
C CYS A 375 21.43 9.72 18.22
N MET A 376 20.67 8.67 17.92
CA MET A 376 19.79 8.04 18.91
C MET A 376 20.56 7.19 19.91
N THR A 377 21.61 6.49 19.49
CA THR A 377 22.46 5.70 20.39
C THR A 377 23.28 6.61 21.30
N LEU A 378 23.80 7.74 20.78
CA LEU A 378 24.48 8.75 21.61
C LEU A 378 23.56 9.32 22.70
N LEU A 379 22.25 9.40 22.44
CA LEU A 379 21.23 9.79 23.43
C LEU A 379 20.76 8.64 24.34
N THR A 380 21.30 7.43 24.16
CA THR A 380 20.99 6.22 24.95
C THR A 380 22.28 5.51 25.38
N PRO A 381 23.07 6.13 26.29
CA PRO A 381 24.46 5.74 26.54
C PRO A 381 24.65 4.27 26.94
N ARG A 382 23.68 3.65 27.64
CA ARG A 382 23.74 2.23 28.00
C ARG A 382 23.89 1.31 26.78
N THR A 383 23.29 1.64 25.63
CA THR A 383 23.42 0.87 24.39
C THR A 383 24.83 0.99 23.82
N MET A 384 25.43 2.19 23.86
CA MET A 384 26.80 2.41 23.42
C MET A 384 27.81 1.69 24.31
N SER A 385 27.65 1.80 25.64
CA SER A 385 28.48 1.10 26.62
C SER A 385 28.38 -0.42 26.45
N ALA A 386 27.17 -0.94 26.22
CA ALA A 386 26.98 -2.36 25.98
C ALA A 386 27.70 -2.85 24.71
N MET A 387 27.59 -2.11 23.61
CA MET A 387 28.33 -2.44 22.38
C MET A 387 29.84 -2.38 22.58
N SER A 388 30.36 -1.40 23.34
CA SER A 388 31.78 -1.33 23.67
C SER A 388 32.26 -2.57 24.42
N ALA A 389 31.49 -3.03 25.42
CA ALA A 389 31.81 -4.24 26.18
C ALA A 389 31.72 -5.52 25.32
N ILE A 390 30.77 -5.60 24.39
CA ILE A 390 30.68 -6.72 23.43
C ILE A 390 31.90 -6.76 22.52
N PHE A 391 32.34 -5.62 22.00
CA PHE A 391 33.54 -5.57 21.16
C PHE A 391 34.79 -5.99 21.93
N GLU A 392 34.95 -5.54 23.17
CA GLU A 392 36.05 -5.92 24.04
C GLU A 392 36.04 -7.43 24.35
N ALA A 393 34.90 -7.97 24.77
CA ALA A 393 34.74 -9.39 25.05
C ALA A 393 35.00 -10.28 23.81
N ALA A 394 34.70 -9.78 22.62
CA ALA A 394 34.97 -10.46 21.36
C ALA A 394 36.39 -10.27 20.82
N GLY A 395 37.21 -9.43 21.46
CA GLY A 395 38.55 -9.05 20.99
C GLY A 395 38.52 -8.31 19.65
N GLU A 396 37.50 -7.48 19.40
CA GLU A 396 37.37 -6.71 18.15
C GLU A 396 38.12 -5.38 18.23
N GLU A 397 38.99 -5.13 17.26
CA GLU A 397 39.61 -3.81 17.07
C GLU A 397 38.64 -2.93 16.27
N VAL A 398 38.10 -1.88 16.92
CA VAL A 398 37.01 -1.07 16.38
C VAL A 398 37.45 0.36 16.10
N TRP A 399 37.14 0.81 14.88
CA TRP A 399 37.16 2.23 14.52
C TRP A 399 35.79 2.85 14.82
N TRP A 400 35.76 3.91 15.62
CA TRP A 400 34.54 4.58 16.04
C TRP A 400 34.28 5.80 15.17
N ALA A 401 33.15 5.81 14.46
CA ALA A 401 32.84 6.90 13.54
C ALA A 401 32.41 8.19 14.24
N ASP A 402 31.70 8.07 15.37
CA ASP A 402 30.97 9.19 15.98
C ASP A 402 30.82 9.10 17.51
N ARG A 403 31.75 8.44 18.23
CA ARG A 403 31.68 8.24 19.69
C ARG A 403 31.52 9.56 20.47
N GLU A 404 32.30 10.58 20.11
CA GLU A 404 32.26 11.95 20.68
C GLU A 404 31.40 12.91 19.84
N GLY A 405 30.42 12.35 19.13
CA GLY A 405 29.55 13.07 18.21
C GLY A 405 30.11 13.18 16.79
N GLY A 406 29.22 13.15 15.80
CA GLY A 406 29.57 13.18 14.39
C GLY A 406 28.42 13.69 13.51
N VAL A 407 28.60 13.58 12.20
CA VAL A 407 27.57 14.00 11.24
C VAL A 407 26.47 12.94 11.17
N CYS A 408 25.22 13.37 11.33
CA CYS A 408 24.06 12.47 11.29
C CYS A 408 24.02 11.66 9.97
N CYS A 409 23.44 10.45 10.03
CA CYS A 409 23.26 9.58 8.86
C CYS A 409 22.41 10.18 7.73
N GLY A 410 21.75 11.34 7.93
CA GLY A 410 20.95 12.05 6.90
C GLY A 410 19.49 11.59 6.80
N ARG A 411 19.12 10.46 7.41
CA ARG A 411 17.76 9.89 7.33
C ARG A 411 16.65 10.82 7.83
N PRO A 412 16.78 11.55 8.96
CA PRO A 412 15.73 12.46 9.42
C PRO A 412 15.39 13.55 8.40
N LEU A 413 16.42 14.17 7.80
CA LEU A 413 16.24 15.20 6.76
C LEU A 413 15.55 14.63 5.52
N LYS A 414 15.98 13.45 5.06
CA LYS A 414 15.33 12.75 3.94
C LYS A 414 13.85 12.51 4.22
N LEU A 415 13.51 12.01 5.41
CA LEU A 415 12.12 11.74 5.78
C LEU A 415 11.28 13.01 5.91
N ALA A 416 11.90 14.13 6.30
CA ALA A 416 11.27 15.45 6.29
C ALA A 416 11.11 16.03 4.87
N GLY A 417 11.71 15.43 3.85
CA GLY A 417 11.69 15.93 2.47
C GLY A 417 12.90 16.79 2.11
N GLU A 418 13.82 17.09 3.02
CA GLU A 418 15.06 17.81 2.70
C GLU A 418 16.12 16.87 2.09
N THR A 419 15.85 16.31 0.90
CA THR A 419 16.67 15.24 0.32
C THR A 419 18.03 15.73 -0.17
N ASP A 420 18.16 16.98 -0.60
CA ASP A 420 19.46 17.55 -1.01
C ASP A 420 20.39 17.75 0.19
N SER A 421 19.85 18.27 1.29
CA SER A 421 20.54 18.39 2.58
C SER A 421 21.00 17.02 3.09
N ALA A 422 20.11 16.02 3.02
CA ALA A 422 20.43 14.65 3.40
C ALA A 422 21.60 14.09 2.57
N ARG A 423 21.57 14.25 1.24
CA ARG A 423 22.66 13.82 0.34
C ARG A 423 24.03 14.41 0.73
N LYS A 424 24.09 15.67 1.16
CA LYS A 424 25.35 16.31 1.61
C LYS A 424 25.92 15.58 2.84
N MET A 425 25.09 15.23 3.83
CA MET A 425 25.50 14.45 5.00
C MET A 425 25.96 13.04 4.62
N MET A 426 25.20 12.37 3.74
CA MET A 426 25.52 11.00 3.33
C MET A 426 26.87 10.93 2.61
N LYS A 427 27.13 11.88 1.72
CA LYS A 427 28.41 11.96 1.01
C LYS A 427 29.59 12.13 1.97
N TYR A 428 29.48 13.05 2.93
CA TYR A 428 30.52 13.25 3.93
C TYR A 428 30.83 11.96 4.70
N ASN A 429 29.80 11.28 5.21
CA ASN A 429 29.98 10.06 5.98
C ASN A 429 30.57 8.93 5.12
N ALA A 430 30.14 8.79 3.86
CA ALA A 430 30.70 7.81 2.94
C ALA A 430 32.19 8.06 2.66
N ASP A 431 32.57 9.32 2.46
CA ASP A 431 33.98 9.69 2.25
C ASP A 431 34.81 9.45 3.52
N LEU A 432 34.26 9.68 4.71
CA LEU A 432 34.88 9.36 5.99
C LEU A 432 35.13 7.85 6.14
N PHE A 433 34.13 7.01 5.88
CA PHE A 433 34.26 5.56 5.98
C PHE A 433 35.34 5.02 5.03
N ARG A 434 35.38 5.53 3.79
CA ARG A 434 36.39 5.14 2.79
C ARG A 434 37.79 5.60 3.19
N LYS A 435 37.93 6.82 3.69
CA LYS A 435 39.21 7.39 4.16
C LYS A 435 39.89 6.49 5.19
N HIS A 436 39.11 5.91 6.11
CA HIS A 436 39.61 5.05 7.18
C HIS A 436 39.68 3.55 6.80
N GLY A 437 39.27 3.19 5.58
CA GLY A 437 39.50 1.86 5.01
C GLY A 437 38.83 0.71 5.78
N ILE A 438 37.67 0.97 6.39
CA ILE A 438 36.84 -0.05 7.04
C ILE A 438 36.25 -0.99 5.98
N THR A 439 36.03 -2.26 6.35
CA THR A 439 35.39 -3.27 5.49
C THR A 439 34.02 -3.68 5.99
N THR A 440 33.72 -3.40 7.27
CA THR A 440 32.42 -3.68 7.89
C THR A 440 31.97 -2.45 8.67
N LEU A 441 30.73 -2.01 8.47
CA LEU A 441 30.09 -0.93 9.20
C LEU A 441 28.95 -1.50 10.05
N VAL A 442 29.12 -1.46 11.36
CA VAL A 442 28.13 -1.90 12.35
C VAL A 442 27.40 -0.69 12.91
N THR A 443 26.07 -0.76 13.01
CA THR A 443 25.27 0.28 13.68
C THR A 443 24.22 -0.32 14.59
N SER A 444 23.95 0.36 15.71
CA SER A 444 22.89 -0.03 16.64
C SER A 444 21.54 0.61 16.36
N CYS A 445 21.44 1.45 15.33
CA CYS A 445 20.24 2.17 15.00
C CYS A 445 19.67 1.68 13.65
N PRO A 446 18.46 1.07 13.62
CA PRO A 446 17.83 0.65 12.37
C PRO A 446 17.55 1.78 11.37
N ILE A 447 17.40 3.01 11.86
CA ILE A 447 17.24 4.21 11.02
C ILE A 447 18.52 4.47 10.22
N CYS A 448 19.68 4.30 10.87
CA CYS A 448 21.00 4.41 10.25
C CYS A 448 21.24 3.24 9.29
N LEU A 449 20.97 2.01 9.73
CA LEU A 449 21.10 0.81 8.89
C LEU A 449 20.40 0.97 7.54
N LYS A 450 19.13 1.37 7.59
CA LYS A 450 18.29 1.46 6.39
C LYS A 450 18.83 2.50 5.40
N VAL A 451 19.20 3.69 5.88
CA VAL A 451 19.75 4.72 4.99
C VAL A 451 21.11 4.32 4.43
N PHE A 452 21.96 3.65 5.22
CA PHE A 452 23.24 3.14 4.73
C PHE A 452 23.06 2.10 3.62
N ARG A 453 22.09 1.18 3.76
CA ARG A 453 21.82 0.14 2.75
C ARG A 453 21.09 0.65 1.50
N GLU A 454 20.21 1.63 1.65
CA GLU A 454 19.36 2.12 0.54
C GLU A 454 20.00 3.26 -0.26
N ASP A 455 20.70 4.17 0.42
CA ASP A 455 21.00 5.50 -0.11
C ASP A 455 22.49 5.83 -0.17
N TYR A 456 23.32 5.14 0.61
CA TYR A 456 24.76 5.37 0.58
C TYR A 456 25.43 4.53 -0.51
N ASP A 457 26.43 5.13 -1.15
CA ASP A 457 27.34 4.44 -2.06
C ASP A 457 28.53 3.89 -1.26
N LEU A 458 28.47 2.65 -0.77
CA LEU A 458 29.51 2.03 0.05
C LEU A 458 30.02 0.71 -0.55
N PRO A 459 30.61 0.73 -1.76
CA PRO A 459 31.09 -0.49 -2.39
C PRO A 459 32.20 -1.13 -1.56
N GLY A 460 32.09 -2.44 -1.34
CA GLY A 460 33.07 -3.22 -0.59
C GLY A 460 32.98 -3.09 0.94
N ILE A 461 32.03 -2.31 1.47
CA ILE A 461 31.78 -2.21 2.92
C ILE A 461 30.49 -2.97 3.24
N GLU A 462 30.61 -3.99 4.08
CA GLU A 462 29.45 -4.74 4.56
C GLU A 462 28.73 -3.96 5.67
N ILE A 463 27.41 -3.76 5.53
CA ILE A 463 26.63 -2.94 6.48
C ILE A 463 25.75 -3.85 7.32
N LEU A 464 25.95 -3.86 8.63
CA LEU A 464 25.26 -4.74 9.58
C LEU A 464 24.59 -3.96 10.71
N HIS A 465 23.41 -4.42 11.10
CA HIS A 465 22.83 -4.05 12.37
C HIS A 465 23.57 -4.77 13.51
N HIS A 466 23.57 -4.19 14.72
CA HIS A 466 24.18 -4.85 15.87
C HIS A 466 23.59 -6.25 16.11
N SER A 467 22.32 -6.49 15.78
CA SER A 467 21.71 -7.82 15.96
C SER A 467 22.32 -8.87 15.04
N GLU A 468 22.58 -8.51 13.78
CA GLU A 468 23.25 -9.40 12.82
C GLU A 468 24.72 -9.62 13.23
N TYR A 469 25.39 -8.56 13.69
CA TYR A 469 26.80 -8.62 14.10
C TYR A 469 27.01 -9.44 15.38
N ILE A 470 26.20 -9.22 16.41
CA ILE A 470 26.25 -10.00 17.66
C ILE A 470 26.00 -11.48 17.36
N LEU A 471 24.98 -11.80 16.54
CA LEU A 471 24.71 -13.17 16.14
C LEU A 471 25.90 -13.81 15.40
N ARG A 472 26.60 -13.03 14.56
CA ARG A 472 27.83 -13.47 13.90
C ARG A 472 28.93 -13.79 14.91
N LEU A 473 29.13 -12.95 15.92
CA LEU A 473 30.14 -13.18 16.97
C LEU A 473 29.83 -14.43 17.79
N ILE A 474 28.56 -14.64 18.16
CA ILE A 474 28.09 -15.85 18.86
C ILE A 474 28.38 -17.09 18.02
N ARG A 475 27.96 -17.09 16.74
CA ARG A 475 28.16 -18.24 15.82
C ARG A 475 29.63 -18.53 15.54
N ALA A 476 30.49 -17.51 15.59
CA ALA A 476 31.93 -17.65 15.43
C ALA A 476 32.64 -18.14 16.70
N GLY A 477 31.92 -18.35 17.82
CA GLY A 477 32.50 -18.71 19.11
C GLY A 477 33.31 -17.59 19.76
N ARG A 478 33.23 -16.36 19.23
CA ARG A 478 33.95 -15.18 19.75
C ARG A 478 33.22 -14.51 20.91
N LEU A 479 31.96 -14.86 21.13
CA LEU A 479 31.18 -14.38 22.26
C LEU A 479 30.54 -15.58 22.94
N SER A 480 30.99 -15.88 24.16
CA SER A 480 30.41 -16.95 24.99
C SER A 480 29.39 -16.37 25.94
N LEU A 481 28.16 -16.88 25.86
CA LEU A 481 27.02 -16.40 26.62
C LEU A 481 26.53 -17.47 27.61
N GLU A 482 25.97 -17.03 28.72
CA GLU A 482 25.18 -17.83 29.65
C GLU A 482 23.70 -17.71 29.31
N HIS A 483 23.04 -18.85 29.17
CA HIS A 483 21.59 -18.87 28.99
C HIS A 483 20.90 -18.81 30.35
N GLY A 484 20.21 -17.69 30.63
CA GLY A 484 19.46 -17.49 31.87
C GLY A 484 18.01 -17.99 31.79
N ALA A 485 17.28 -17.84 32.91
CA ALA A 485 15.84 -18.14 33.01
C ALA A 485 14.94 -16.91 32.77
N THR A 486 15.53 -15.75 32.47
CA THR A 486 14.78 -14.51 32.25
C THR A 486 13.90 -14.62 31.02
N ARG A 487 12.63 -14.20 31.18
CA ARG A 487 11.65 -14.14 30.09
C ARG A 487 11.61 -12.75 29.48
N PHE A 488 11.86 -12.68 28.19
CA PHE A 488 11.92 -11.47 27.40
C PHE A 488 10.69 -11.37 26.47
N THR A 489 10.24 -10.16 26.18
CA THR A 489 9.36 -9.91 25.02
C THR A 489 10.05 -8.94 24.07
N TYR A 490 9.84 -9.10 22.77
CA TYR A 490 10.54 -8.32 21.76
C TYR A 490 9.62 -7.33 21.04
N HIS A 491 10.06 -6.08 20.97
CA HIS A 491 9.48 -5.06 20.10
C HIS A 491 10.26 -4.95 18.79
N ASP A 492 9.66 -5.39 17.68
CA ASP A 492 10.18 -5.23 16.32
C ASP A 492 10.19 -3.74 15.90
N PRO A 493 11.38 -3.12 15.72
CA PRO A 493 11.47 -1.75 15.22
C PRO A 493 11.03 -1.67 13.77
N CYS A 494 10.25 -0.64 13.41
CA CYS A 494 9.66 -0.54 12.08
C CYS A 494 10.69 -0.46 10.93
N GLU A 495 11.82 0.22 11.13
CA GLU A 495 12.88 0.33 10.10
C GLU A 495 13.76 -0.94 10.04
N LEU A 496 13.83 -1.73 11.12
CA LEU A 496 14.58 -3.00 11.14
C LEU A 496 13.77 -4.11 10.46
N GLY A 497 12.54 -4.32 10.94
CA GLY A 497 11.62 -5.31 10.41
C GLY A 497 11.08 -4.91 9.04
N ARG A 498 10.00 -4.13 8.98
CA ARG A 498 9.36 -3.76 7.70
C ARG A 498 10.30 -3.00 6.76
N GLY A 499 11.25 -2.26 7.32
CA GLY A 499 12.20 -1.46 6.56
C GLY A 499 13.35 -2.27 5.95
N SER A 500 13.88 -3.28 6.65
CA SER A 500 15.13 -3.96 6.25
C SER A 500 15.01 -5.49 6.17
N GLY A 501 13.84 -6.05 6.51
CA GLY A 501 13.56 -7.48 6.48
C GLY A 501 14.21 -8.28 7.60
N ILE A 502 14.80 -7.62 8.60
CA ILE A 502 15.52 -8.27 9.70
C ILE A 502 14.52 -8.54 10.82
N TYR A 503 14.22 -9.82 11.02
CA TYR A 503 13.30 -10.30 12.05
C TYR A 503 13.91 -11.41 12.89
N ASP A 504 14.61 -12.36 12.26
CA ASP A 504 15.03 -13.58 12.93
C ASP A 504 16.34 -13.38 13.73
N GLU A 505 17.22 -12.49 13.29
CA GLU A 505 18.51 -12.25 13.93
C GLU A 505 18.38 -11.69 15.35
N PRO A 506 17.54 -10.67 15.64
CA PRO A 506 17.30 -10.23 17.02
C PRO A 506 16.73 -11.34 17.90
N ARG A 507 15.85 -12.19 17.36
CA ARG A 507 15.21 -13.28 18.11
C ARG A 507 16.22 -14.36 18.49
N ALA A 508 17.05 -14.79 17.54
CA ALA A 508 18.11 -15.75 17.79
C ALA A 508 19.13 -15.25 18.83
N VAL A 509 19.39 -13.94 18.90
CA VAL A 509 20.24 -13.36 19.94
C VAL A 509 19.54 -13.38 21.31
N ILE A 510 18.24 -13.07 21.38
CA ILE A 510 17.46 -13.14 22.64
C ILE A 510 17.41 -14.59 23.15
N GLU A 511 17.13 -15.55 22.27
CA GLU A 511 17.06 -16.99 22.58
C GLU A 511 18.42 -17.57 22.99
N ALA A 512 19.53 -16.91 22.69
CA ALA A 512 20.84 -17.32 23.17
C ALA A 512 21.08 -16.96 24.65
N VAL A 513 20.28 -16.05 25.23
CA VAL A 513 20.46 -15.55 26.61
C VAL A 513 19.26 -15.78 27.52
N GLY A 514 18.07 -16.11 26.98
CA GLY A 514 16.88 -16.42 27.77
C GLY A 514 15.68 -16.81 26.91
N GLU A 515 14.47 -16.79 27.49
CA GLU A 515 13.24 -17.23 26.83
C GLU A 515 12.52 -16.06 26.13
N LEU A 516 12.10 -16.22 24.88
CA LEU A 516 11.35 -15.21 24.12
C LEU A 516 9.84 -15.48 24.14
N LEU A 517 9.07 -14.52 24.66
CA LEU A 517 7.61 -14.48 24.63
C LEU A 517 7.13 -13.48 23.57
N GLU A 518 6.60 -14.00 22.47
CA GLU A 518 6.13 -13.20 21.33
C GLU A 518 4.83 -12.43 21.64
N PRO A 519 4.78 -11.11 21.41
CA PRO A 519 3.55 -10.35 21.57
C PRO A 519 2.56 -10.61 20.43
N ALA A 520 1.28 -10.33 20.67
CA ALA A 520 0.23 -10.51 19.66
C ALA A 520 0.45 -9.69 18.37
N SER A 521 1.11 -8.54 18.45
CA SER A 521 1.56 -7.78 17.27
C SER A 521 3.07 -7.93 17.11
N THR A 522 3.49 -8.90 16.31
CA THR A 522 4.89 -9.20 16.03
C THR A 522 5.21 -9.10 14.54
N ARG A 523 6.51 -9.08 14.20
CA ARG A 523 7.05 -9.02 12.83
C ARG A 523 6.45 -7.86 12.01
N GLU A 524 5.94 -8.11 10.80
CA GLU A 524 5.36 -7.10 9.93
C GLU A 524 4.12 -6.42 10.55
N ASN A 525 3.46 -7.09 11.50
CA ASN A 525 2.28 -6.57 12.20
C ASN A 525 2.62 -5.72 13.43
N ALA A 526 3.89 -5.66 13.84
CA ALA A 526 4.34 -4.90 15.01
C ALA A 526 3.94 -3.42 14.96
N LEU A 527 3.54 -2.91 16.11
CA LEU A 527 3.13 -1.52 16.30
C LEU A 527 4.33 -0.56 16.19
N CYS A 528 4.10 0.68 15.80
CA CYS A 528 5.12 1.73 15.85
C CYS A 528 5.21 2.29 17.28
N CYS A 529 6.42 2.51 17.80
CA CYS A 529 6.65 3.09 19.13
C CYS A 529 6.15 4.55 19.29
N GLY A 530 5.83 5.25 18.19
CA GLY A 530 5.23 6.58 18.21
C GLY A 530 6.20 7.76 18.06
N SER A 531 7.46 7.64 18.48
CA SER A 531 8.45 8.74 18.44
C SER A 531 9.14 8.97 17.09
N SER A 532 8.48 8.59 15.99
CA SER A 532 9.02 8.66 14.63
C SER A 532 9.81 9.93 14.32
N VAL A 533 11.01 9.79 13.74
CA VAL A 533 11.83 10.92 13.26
C VAL A 533 11.25 11.62 12.02
N ALA A 534 10.11 11.15 11.50
CA ALA A 534 9.46 11.65 10.31
C ALA A 534 8.15 12.41 10.58
N ASN A 535 7.62 12.34 11.81
CA ASN A 535 6.40 13.04 12.18
C ASN A 535 6.76 14.30 12.98
N THR A 536 6.35 15.45 12.48
CA THR A 536 6.59 16.76 13.10
C THR A 536 5.32 17.39 13.65
N ALA A 537 4.17 16.70 13.57
CA ALA A 537 2.85 17.27 13.82
C ALA A 537 2.26 16.84 15.18
N ILE A 538 2.60 15.65 15.69
CA ILE A 538 2.07 15.17 16.97
C ILE A 538 2.90 15.69 18.14
N SER A 539 2.22 16.04 19.24
CA SER A 539 2.87 16.53 20.45
C SER A 539 3.62 15.42 21.19
N ASP A 540 4.54 15.79 22.07
CA ASP A 540 5.25 14.85 22.93
C ASP A 540 4.29 13.99 23.78
N GLY A 541 3.23 14.59 24.34
CA GLY A 541 2.19 13.85 25.06
C GLY A 541 1.47 12.82 24.20
N GLN A 542 1.20 13.14 22.93
CA GLN A 542 0.62 12.19 21.97
C GLN A 542 1.60 11.05 21.62
N GLN A 543 2.89 11.33 21.51
CA GLN A 543 3.90 10.27 21.34
C GLN A 543 3.89 9.31 22.53
N VAL A 544 3.82 9.82 23.77
CA VAL A 544 3.70 8.99 24.98
C VAL A 544 2.42 8.18 24.99
N GLN A 545 1.29 8.71 24.54
CA GLN A 545 0.04 7.94 24.43
C GLN A 545 0.19 6.74 23.49
N ILE A 546 0.85 6.92 22.33
CA ILE A 546 1.16 5.80 21.43
C ILE A 546 2.11 4.81 22.11
N ALA A 547 3.18 5.30 22.73
CA ALA A 547 4.14 4.44 23.41
C ALA A 547 3.50 3.60 24.53
N ARG A 548 2.58 4.18 25.31
CA ARG A 548 1.79 3.47 26.34
C ARG A 548 0.93 2.37 25.75
N SER A 549 0.28 2.62 24.60
CA SER A 549 -0.50 1.60 23.91
C SER A 549 0.37 0.43 23.41
N VAL A 550 1.61 0.69 23.03
CA VAL A 550 2.57 -0.35 22.61
C VAL A 550 3.10 -1.12 23.81
N ALA A 551 3.53 -0.40 24.85
CA ALA A 551 3.98 -0.94 26.12
C ALA A 551 2.94 -1.90 26.72
N ALA A 552 1.68 -1.48 26.81
CA ALA A 552 0.61 -2.31 27.36
C ALA A 552 0.45 -3.66 26.62
N GLN A 553 0.70 -3.70 25.32
CA GLN A 553 0.66 -4.95 24.55
C GLN A 553 1.87 -5.86 24.84
N LEU A 554 3.05 -5.26 25.03
CA LEU A 554 4.27 -5.98 25.36
C LEU A 554 4.19 -6.51 26.81
N ASP A 555 3.75 -5.68 27.76
CA ASP A 555 3.54 -6.05 29.15
C ASP A 555 2.51 -7.20 29.28
N ALA A 556 1.51 -7.26 28.40
CA ALA A 556 0.50 -8.33 28.40
C ALA A 556 1.06 -9.73 28.08
N THR A 557 2.31 -9.83 27.59
CA THR A 557 2.97 -11.14 27.38
C THR A 557 3.37 -11.83 28.69
N GLY A 558 3.48 -11.07 29.78
CA GLY A 558 3.99 -11.59 31.07
C GLY A 558 5.52 -11.72 31.13
N ALA A 559 6.25 -11.18 30.14
CA ALA A 559 7.70 -11.10 30.18
C ALA A 559 8.21 -10.15 31.28
N GLU A 560 9.40 -10.41 31.80
CA GLU A 560 10.05 -9.61 32.84
C GLU A 560 10.72 -8.36 32.26
N VAL A 561 11.24 -8.47 31.03
CA VAL A 561 11.97 -7.40 30.36
C VAL A 561 11.49 -7.25 28.92
N ILE A 562 11.21 -6.00 28.53
CA ILE A 562 10.96 -5.63 27.13
C ILE A 562 12.29 -5.39 26.44
N VAL A 563 12.53 -6.11 25.35
CA VAL A 563 13.73 -5.97 24.52
C VAL A 563 13.37 -5.28 23.21
N THR A 564 14.24 -4.39 22.74
CA THR A 564 14.16 -3.85 21.38
C THR A 564 15.56 -3.71 20.80
N ALA A 565 15.65 -3.66 19.47
CA ALA A 565 16.92 -3.49 18.77
C ALA A 565 16.98 -2.10 18.12
N CYS A 566 16.44 -1.09 18.81
CA CYS A 566 16.40 0.28 18.34
C CYS A 566 16.45 1.27 19.51
N PRO A 567 17.44 2.17 19.56
CA PRO A 567 17.58 3.16 20.65
C PRO A 567 16.39 4.12 20.74
N LEU A 568 15.79 4.48 19.60
CA LEU A 568 14.57 5.32 19.58
C LEU A 568 13.37 4.59 20.18
N CYS A 569 13.17 3.32 19.82
CA CYS A 569 12.10 2.50 20.39
C CYS A 569 12.30 2.30 21.88
N LYS A 570 13.53 2.03 22.34
CA LYS A 570 13.86 1.89 23.76
C LYS A 570 13.44 3.12 24.55
N LYS A 571 13.87 4.31 24.10
CA LYS A 571 13.49 5.59 24.74
C LYS A 571 11.98 5.82 24.71
N ALA A 572 11.32 5.55 23.61
CA ALA A 572 9.88 5.76 23.47
C ALA A 572 9.07 4.83 24.40
N ILE A 573 9.34 3.52 24.35
CA ILE A 573 8.61 2.50 25.12
C ILE A 573 8.91 2.63 26.61
N GLY A 574 10.15 2.99 26.99
CA GLY A 574 10.51 3.26 28.39
C GLY A 574 9.72 4.43 29.01
N ARG A 575 9.18 5.35 28.19
CA ARG A 575 8.25 6.40 28.66
C ARG A 575 6.80 5.92 28.76
N GLY A 576 6.50 4.78 28.13
CA GLY A 576 5.18 4.18 28.02
C GLY A 576 4.89 3.09 29.07
N THR A 577 5.91 2.52 29.71
CA THR A 577 5.78 1.48 30.74
C THR A 577 6.48 1.87 32.04
N LYS A 578 6.16 1.15 33.13
CA LYS A 578 6.96 1.12 34.36
C LYS A 578 7.93 -0.05 34.39
N GLY A 579 7.75 -1.03 33.50
CA GLY A 579 8.61 -2.21 33.37
C GLY A 579 9.98 -1.87 32.80
N GLU A 580 10.90 -2.83 32.86
CA GLU A 580 12.24 -2.65 32.36
C GLU A 580 12.29 -2.77 30.82
N VAL A 581 12.93 -1.79 30.17
CA VAL A 581 13.15 -1.78 28.72
C VAL A 581 14.64 -1.74 28.42
N ARG A 582 15.16 -2.78 27.76
CA ARG A 582 16.57 -2.92 27.39
C ARG A 582 16.75 -2.96 25.87
N ASP A 583 17.88 -2.46 25.41
CA ASP A 583 18.37 -2.77 24.07
C ASP A 583 18.89 -4.22 24.03
N LEU A 584 18.87 -4.83 22.84
CA LEU A 584 19.42 -6.17 22.61
C LEU A 584 20.86 -6.29 23.08
N ALA A 585 21.70 -5.27 22.89
CA ALA A 585 23.10 -5.30 23.34
C ALA A 585 23.22 -5.37 24.87
N GLU A 586 22.31 -4.75 25.63
CA GLU A 586 22.37 -4.74 27.10
C GLU A 586 22.07 -6.10 27.71
N ILE A 587 21.14 -6.86 27.13
CA ILE A 587 20.87 -8.23 27.61
C ILE A 587 22.00 -9.18 27.25
N VAL A 588 22.68 -8.94 26.12
CA VAL A 588 23.84 -9.73 25.70
C VAL A 588 25.01 -9.52 26.65
N VAL A 589 25.34 -8.26 26.98
CA VAL A 589 26.41 -7.96 27.93
C VAL A 589 26.15 -8.56 29.31
N ALA A 590 24.91 -8.52 29.78
CA ALA A 590 24.55 -9.12 31.06
C ALA A 590 24.71 -10.65 31.11
N ALA A 591 24.86 -11.29 29.94
CA ALA A 591 24.99 -12.73 29.79
C ALA A 591 26.40 -13.17 29.33
N ILE A 592 27.37 -12.26 29.18
CA ILE A 592 28.75 -12.63 28.82
C ILE A 592 29.40 -13.36 30.01
N LYS A 593 30.09 -14.47 29.72
CA LYS A 593 30.85 -15.27 30.70
C LYS A 593 32.12 -14.60 31.22
#